data_AF-A0A942FDJ6-F1
#
_entry.id   AF-A0A942FDJ6-F1
#
_cell.length_a   1.000
_cell.length_b   1.000
_cell.length_c   1.000
_cell.angle_alpha   90.00
_cell.angle_beta   90.00
_cell.angle_gamma   90.00
#
_symmetry.space_group_name_H-M   'P 1'
#
loop_
_entity.id
_entity.type
_entity.pdbx_description
1 polymer ?
#
loop_
_entity_poly.entity_id
_entity_poly.type
_entity_poly.pdbx_seq_one_letter_code
_entity_poly.pdbx_strand_id
1 'polypeptide(L)' 'MANITLKIDDQLLEKVRNIAHEKRISFDAVVDQKLKEFVSTHQGKRVILEGLEAFYRKCQARVVQVTWRREELHER' A
#
# COMPACT_ATOMS: atom_id res chain seq x y z
N MET A 1 4.85 17.94 -13.18
CA MET A 1 4.15 17.83 -11.89
C MET A 1 2.68 18.14 -12.13
N ALA A 2 1.76 17.43 -11.48
CA ALA A 2 0.34 17.74 -11.55
C ALA A 2 -0.02 18.71 -10.42
N ASN A 3 -0.84 19.73 -10.71
CA ASN A 3 -1.35 20.65 -9.70
C ASN A 3 -2.64 20.09 -9.11
N ILE A 4 -2.77 20.13 -7.78
CA ILE A 4 -3.92 19.61 -7.05
C ILE A 4 -4.54 20.77 -6.28
N THR A 5 -5.84 20.99 -6.43
CA THR A 5 -6.60 21.93 -5.60
C THR A 5 -7.44 21.13 -4.61
N LEU A 6 -7.20 21.34 -3.33
CA LEU A 6 -7.89 20.64 -2.23
C LEU A 6 -8.50 21.67 -1.29
N LYS A 7 -9.70 21.38 -0.77
CA LYS A 7 -10.27 22.12 0.36
C LYS A 7 -9.82 21.47 1.66
N ILE A 8 -9.19 22.25 2.52
CA ILE A 8 -8.71 21.83 3.84
C ILE A 8 -9.28 22.80 4.85
N ASP A 9 -9.55 22.31 6.05
CA ASP A 9 -9.88 23.17 7.18
C ASP A 9 -8.76 24.20 7.43
N ASP A 10 -9.12 25.48 7.59
CA ASP A 10 -8.16 26.57 7.73
C ASP A 10 -7.33 26.46 9.02
N GLN A 11 -7.92 25.96 10.12
CA GLN A 11 -7.18 25.79 11.37
C GLN A 11 -6.15 24.67 11.23
N LEU A 12 -6.49 23.60 10.51
CA LEU A 12 -5.55 22.53 10.18
C LEU A 12 -4.42 23.03 9.29
N LEU A 13 -4.74 23.82 8.26
CA LEU A 13 -3.73 24.38 7.34
C LEU A 13 -2.71 25.24 8.09
N GLU A 14 -3.16 26.12 8.97
CA GLU A 14 -2.28 26.95 9.79
C GLU A 14 -1.39 26.13 10.73
N LYS A 15 -1.95 25.11 11.39
CA LYS A 15 -1.15 24.20 12.23
C LYS A 15 -0.07 23.48 11.42
N VAL A 16 -0.41 22.96 10.24
CA VAL A 16 0.57 22.27 9.39
C VAL A 16 1.66 23.23 8.93
N ARG A 17 1.31 24.46 8.54
CA ARG A 17 2.29 25.49 8.16
C ARG A 17 3.25 25.83 9.28
N ASN A 18 2.75 26.01 10.50
CA ASN A 18 3.58 26.29 11.67
C ASN A 18 4.59 25.16 11.92
N ILE A 19 4.12 23.91 11.92
CA ILE A 19 4.98 22.73 12.11
C ILE A 19 5.98 22.57 10.94
N ALA A 20 5.54 22.83 9.71
CA ALA A 20 6.39 22.75 8.53
C ALA A 20 7.51 23.82 8.59
N HIS A 21 7.16 25.03 9.02
CA HIS A 21 8.11 26.11 9.25
C HIS A 21 9.14 25.76 10.34
N GLU A 22 8.70 25.23 11.49
CA GLU A 22 9.59 24.73 12.56
C GLU A 22 10.55 23.66 12.04
N LYS A 23 10.07 22.77 11.17
CA LYS A 23 10.86 21.69 10.55
C LYS A 23 11.65 22.12 9.31
N ARG A 24 11.56 23.39 8.88
CA ARG A 24 12.17 23.95 7.66
C ARG A 24 11.81 23.16 6.39
N ILE A 25 10.58 22.65 6.32
CA ILE A 25 10.02 21.96 5.16
C ILE A 25 8.82 22.75 4.61
N SER A 26 8.52 22.60 3.32
CA SER A 26 7.34 23.22 2.72
C SER A 26 6.09 22.40 2.96
N PHE A 27 4.92 23.05 2.93
CA PHE A 27 3.63 22.36 2.95
C PHE A 27 3.52 21.34 1.80
N ASP A 28 3.96 21.72 0.60
CA ASP A 28 3.93 20.84 -0.57
C ASP A 28 4.79 19.58 -0.34
N ALA A 29 5.94 19.71 0.32
CA ALA A 29 6.77 18.56 0.68
C ALA A 29 6.08 17.63 1.69
N VAL A 30 5.33 18.20 2.65
CA VAL A 30 4.52 17.42 3.60
C VAL A 30 3.42 16.64 2.86
N VAL A 31 2.72 17.29 1.93
CA VAL A 31 1.66 16.65 1.13
C VAL A 31 2.23 15.55 0.25
N ASP A 32 3.32 15.82 -0.48
CA ASP A 32 3.98 14.84 -1.34
C ASP A 32 4.44 13.60 -0.56
N GLN A 33 5.09 13.81 0.59
CA GLN A 33 5.51 12.72 1.46
C GLN A 33 4.32 11.89 1.95
N LYS A 34 3.23 12.54 2.37
CA LYS A 34 2.04 11.82 2.85
C LYS A 34 1.34 11.04 1.76
N LEU A 35 1.29 11.56 0.54
CA LEU A 35 0.76 10.83 -0.62
C LEU A 35 1.63 9.62 -0.95
N LYS A 36 2.96 9.76 -0.90
CA LYS A 36 3.90 8.63 -1.10
C LYS A 36 3.76 7.56 -0.02
N GLU A 37 3.63 7.95 1.25
CA GLU A 37 3.38 7.04 2.37
C GLU A 37 2.04 6.30 2.21
N PHE A 38 0.99 7.02 1.81
CA PHE A 38 -0.32 6.43 1.53
C PHE A 38 -0.23 5.39 0.41
N VAL A 39 0.36 5.74 -0.73
CA VAL A 39 0.54 4.80 -1.85
C VAL A 39 1.38 3.60 -1.44
N SER A 40 2.49 3.80 -0.73
CA SER A 40 3.38 2.71 -0.30
C SER A 40 2.66 1.72 0.62
N THR A 41 1.83 2.23 1.53
CA THR A 41 1.04 1.43 2.48
C THR A 41 -0.01 0.58 1.76
N HIS A 42 -0.58 1.08 0.67
CA HIS A 42 -1.65 0.40 -0.09
C HIS A 42 -1.13 -0.43 -1.27
N GLN A 43 0.05 -0.13 -1.81
CA GLN A 43 0.70 -0.93 -2.85
C GLN A 43 1.10 -2.30 -2.34
N GLY A 44 1.64 -2.42 -1.12
CA GLY A 44 2.04 -3.73 -0.57
C GLY A 44 0.89 -4.75 -0.59
N LYS A 45 -0.30 -4.36 -0.12
CA LYS A 45 -1.48 -5.24 -0.12
C LYS A 45 -1.93 -5.59 -1.53
N ARG A 46 -1.98 -4.61 -2.43
CA ARG A 46 -2.43 -4.83 -3.80
C ARG A 46 -1.47 -5.70 -4.60
N VAL A 47 -0.17 -5.47 -4.48
CA VAL A 47 0.88 -6.28 -5.12
C VAL A 47 0.89 -7.70 -4.56
N ILE A 48 0.68 -7.89 -3.26
CA ILE A 48 0.54 -9.23 -2.67
C ILE A 48 -0.69 -9.95 -3.22
N LEU A 49 -1.84 -9.29 -3.31
CA LEU A 49 -3.07 -9.86 -3.87
C LEU A 49 -2.92 -10.20 -5.35
N GLU A 50 -2.36 -9.29 -6.14
CA GLU A 50 -2.08 -9.50 -7.57
C GLU A 50 -1.06 -10.65 -7.76
N GLY A 51 -0.04 -10.74 -6.89
CA GLY A 51 0.93 -11.83 -6.89
C GLY A 51 0.32 -13.19 -6.53
N LEU A 52 -0.55 -13.24 -5.52
CA LEU A 52 -1.30 -14.44 -5.14
C LEU A 52 -2.24 -14.90 -6.25
N GLU A 53 -2.95 -13.96 -6.88
CA GLU A 53 -3.84 -14.26 -7.99
C GLU A 53 -3.07 -14.77 -9.22
N ALA A 54 -1.94 -14.12 -9.56
CA ALA A 54 -1.06 -14.56 -10.64
C ALA A 54 -0.47 -15.95 -10.35
N PHE A 55 -0.05 -16.22 -9.11
CA PHE A 55 0.44 -17.52 -8.69
C PHE A 55 -0.66 -18.58 -8.79
N TYR A 56 -1.86 -18.30 -8.30
CA TYR A 56 -3.01 -19.20 -8.39
C TYR A 56 -3.36 -19.52 -9.85
N ARG A 57 -3.40 -18.52 -10.73
CA ARG A 57 -3.64 -18.72 -12.17
C ARG A 57 -2.53 -19.54 -12.85
N LYS A 58 -1.27 -19.36 -12.44
CA LYS A 58 -0.12 -20.10 -12.97
C LYS A 58 -0.06 -21.53 -12.46
N CYS A 59 -0.45 -21.75 -11.20
CA CYS A 59 -0.66 -23.06 -10.66
C CYS A 59 -1.89 -23.68 -11.34
N GLN A 60 -1.66 -24.51 -12.36
CA GLN A 60 -2.67 -25.44 -12.89
C GLN A 60 -3.08 -26.53 -11.87
N ALA A 61 -2.92 -26.25 -10.58
CA ALA A 61 -3.22 -27.15 -9.49
C ALA A 61 -4.72 -27.42 -9.49
N ARG A 62 -5.11 -28.66 -9.80
CA ARG A 62 -6.47 -29.13 -9.56
C ARG A 62 -6.67 -29.21 -8.06
N VAL A 63 -7.42 -28.27 -7.50
CA VAL A 63 -7.93 -28.37 -6.13
C VAL A 63 -9.04 -29.41 -6.13
N VAL A 64 -8.66 -30.67 -5.97
CA VAL A 64 -9.59 -31.78 -5.72
C VAL A 64 -9.83 -31.84 -4.21
N GLN A 65 -11.03 -32.25 -3.77
CA GLN A 65 -11.27 -32.57 -2.35
C GLN A 65 -10.45 -33.80 -1.95
N VAL A 66 -9.17 -33.58 -1.65
CA VAL A 66 -8.25 -34.57 -1.12
C VAL A 66 -7.72 -34.03 0.19
N THR A 67 -7.98 -34.77 1.27
CA THR A 67 -7.43 -34.48 2.59
C THR A 67 -6.05 -35.10 2.66
N TRP A 68 -5.01 -34.32 2.36
CA TRP A 68 -3.63 -34.77 2.49
C TRP A 68 -3.29 -34.97 3.96
N ARG A 69 -2.76 -36.14 4.31
CA ARG A 69 -2.11 -36.38 5.60
C ARG A 69 -0.65 -35.95 5.49
N ARG A 70 -0.10 -35.44 6.60
CA ARG A 70 1.29 -34.92 6.66
C ARG A 70 2.34 -35.92 6.16
N GLU A 71 2.07 -37.20 6.38
CA GLU A 71 2.88 -38.35 5.97
C GLU A 71 2.99 -38.46 4.44
N GLU A 72 1.97 -38.02 3.69
CA GLU A 72 1.84 -38.12 2.23
C GLU A 72 2.54 -36.96 1.49
N LEU A 73 2.96 -35.92 2.22
CA LEU A 73 3.63 -34.75 1.63
C LEU A 73 5.15 -34.93 1.45
N HIS A 74 5.74 -35.95 2.06
CA HIS A 74 7.20 -36.11 2.12
C HIS A 74 7.81 -36.96 0.98
N GLU A 75 6.99 -37.61 0.15
CA GLU A 75 7.50 -38.37 -1.01
C GLU A 75 7.36 -37.56 -2.30
N ARG A 76 8.26 -36.59 -2.51
CA ARG A 76 8.62 -36.07 -3.84
C ARG A 76 10.07 -35.65 -3.89
#